data_AF-A0A7R8WTC2-F1
#
_entry.id   AF-A0A7R8WTC2-F1
#
_cell.length_a   1.000
_cell.length_b   1.000
_cell.length_c   1.000
_cell.angle_alpha   90.00
_cell.angle_beta   90.00
_cell.angle_gamma   90.00
#
_symmetry.space_group_name_H-M   'P 1'
#
loop_
_entity.id
_entity.type
_entity.pdbx_description
1 polymer ?
#
loop_
_entity_poly.entity_id
_entity_poly.type
_entity_poly.pdbx_seq_one_letter_code
_entity_poly.pdbx_strand_id
1 'polypeptide(L)'
;MSALNKFNTDYLLKRLLELIPESPPYFAKDALTDRSERFVVSEIIREKILRNYSKEVPYSVEVELEEFKEADDIIRMRANIYVARESQKGIIIGHKGSKLKKVGTEARLE
;
A
#
# COMPACT_ATOMS: atom_id res chain seq x y z
N MET A 1 -21.11 -9.39 9.51
CA MET A 1 -20.36 -8.15 9.79
C MET A 1 -19.80 -7.62 8.47
N SER A 2 -19.79 -6.32 8.24
CA SER A 2 -19.23 -5.70 7.03
C SER A 2 -18.59 -4.36 7.38
N ALA A 3 -17.29 -4.23 7.13
CA ALA A 3 -16.58 -2.96 7.27
C ALA A 3 -17.08 -1.92 6.25
N LEU A 4 -17.28 -2.36 4.99
CA LEU A 4 -17.73 -1.49 3.89
C LEU A 4 -19.07 -0.83 4.19
N ASN A 5 -20.02 -1.57 4.77
CA ASN A 5 -21.36 -1.09 5.07
C ASN A 5 -21.51 -0.60 6.51
N LYS A 6 -20.41 -0.50 7.28
CA LYS A 6 -20.41 -0.21 8.73
C LYS A 6 -21.38 -1.11 9.52
N PHE A 7 -21.59 -2.33 9.05
CA PHE A 7 -22.54 -3.25 9.65
C PHE A 7 -21.86 -4.11 10.72
N ASN A 8 -22.32 -3.94 11.96
CA ASN A 8 -21.84 -4.68 13.13
C ASN A 8 -20.37 -4.38 13.50
N THR A 9 -19.82 -3.25 13.05
CA THR A 9 -18.47 -2.78 13.40
C THR A 9 -18.40 -2.27 14.84
N ASP A 10 -19.47 -1.63 15.32
CA ASP A 10 -19.50 -1.04 16.67
C ASP A 10 -19.54 -2.11 17.75
N TYR A 11 -20.30 -3.19 17.51
CA TYR A 11 -20.31 -4.36 18.38
C TYR A 11 -18.93 -5.00 18.47
N LEU A 12 -18.23 -5.13 17.34
CA LEU A 12 -16.86 -5.65 17.32
C LEU A 12 -15.93 -4.75 18.13
N LEU A 13 -15.97 -3.44 17.89
CA LEU A 13 -15.12 -2.48 18.60
C LEU A 13 -15.34 -2.56 20.11
N LYS A 14 -16.61 -2.61 20.55
CA LYS A 14 -16.95 -2.79 21.96
C LYS A 14 -16.38 -4.08 22.53
N ARG A 15 -16.54 -5.19 21.82
CA ARG A 15 -16.04 -6.49 22.28
C ARG A 15 -14.51 -6.54 22.35
N LEU A 16 -13.82 -5.89 21.42
CA LEU A 16 -12.36 -5.75 21.45
C LEU A 16 -11.90 -4.97 22.68
N LEU A 17 -12.54 -3.84 22.99
CA LEU A 17 -12.22 -3.03 24.18
C LEU A 17 -12.41 -3.82 25.49
N GLU A 18 -13.43 -4.67 25.56
CA GLU A 18 -13.67 -5.55 26.73
C GLU A 18 -12.61 -6.66 26.89
N LEU A 19 -11.89 -7.02 25.83
CA LEU A 19 -10.93 -8.13 25.82
C LEU A 19 -9.46 -7.67 25.87
N ILE A 20 -9.19 -6.39 25.62
CA ILE A 20 -7.83 -5.84 25.67
C ILE A 20 -7.36 -5.83 27.14
N PRO A 21 -6.14 -6.35 27.42
CA PRO A 21 -5.58 -6.32 28.77
C PRO A 21 -5.27 -4.88 29.19
N GLU A 22 -5.39 -4.62 30.50
CA GLU A 22 -5.00 -3.34 31.07
C GLU A 22 -3.50 -3.10 30.82
N SER A 23 -3.18 -1.98 30.17
CA SER A 23 -1.81 -1.61 29.82
C SER A 23 -1.72 -0.10 29.56
N PRO A 24 -0.53 0.51 29.75
CA PRO A 24 -0.29 1.88 29.31
C PRO A 24 -0.48 2.02 27.80
N PRO A 25 -0.91 3.19 27.30
CA PRO A 25 -0.95 3.45 25.86
C PRO A 25 0.43 3.27 25.22
N TYR A 26 0.52 2.42 24.20
CA TYR A 26 1.76 2.16 23.46
C TYR A 26 2.07 3.24 22.42
N PHE A 27 1.06 3.98 21.97
CA PHE A 27 1.17 5.03 20.95
C PHE A 27 0.48 6.32 21.40
N ALA A 28 0.90 7.46 20.86
CA ALA A 28 0.27 8.75 21.12
C ALA A 28 -1.16 8.80 20.55
N LYS A 29 -2.04 9.62 21.14
CA LYS A 29 -3.46 9.69 20.74
C LYS A 29 -3.68 10.26 19.34
N ASP A 30 -2.72 11.02 18.85
CA ASP A 30 -2.68 11.68 17.55
C ASP A 30 -1.85 10.93 16.52
N ALA A 31 -1.21 9.82 16.90
CA ALA A 31 -0.49 8.97 15.96
C ALA A 31 -1.48 8.31 14.99
N LEU A 32 -1.43 8.70 13.71
CA LEU A 32 -2.25 8.10 12.65
C LEU A 32 -1.80 6.66 12.33
N THR A 33 -0.48 6.43 12.35
CA THR A 33 0.14 5.12 12.13
C THR A 33 1.58 5.14 12.69
N ASP A 34 2.12 3.95 13.00
CA ASP A 34 3.53 3.75 13.34
C ASP A 34 4.42 3.56 12.10
N ARG A 35 3.82 3.60 10.90
CA ARG A 35 4.49 3.38 9.61
C ARG A 35 5.00 4.69 9.01
N SER A 36 6.14 4.62 8.31
CA SER A 36 6.70 5.78 7.60
C SER A 36 5.89 6.09 6.34
N GLU A 37 5.93 7.35 5.90
CA GLU A 37 5.33 7.76 4.60
C GLU A 37 5.85 6.92 3.44
N ARG A 38 7.13 6.53 3.50
CA ARG A 38 7.74 5.63 2.52
C ARG A 38 7.03 4.28 2.44
N PHE A 39 6.66 3.73 3.59
CA PHE A 39 5.89 2.49 3.66
C PHE A 39 4.51 2.70 3.03
N VAL A 40 3.80 3.78 3.39
CA VAL A 40 2.47 4.08 2.82
C VAL A 40 2.52 4.19 1.30
N VAL A 41 3.49 4.92 0.74
CA VAL A 41 3.69 5.01 -0.72
C VAL A 41 3.95 3.64 -1.34
N SER A 42 4.78 2.80 -0.70
CA SER A 42 5.06 1.45 -1.20
C SER A 42 3.81 0.57 -1.21
N GLU A 43 2.93 0.69 -0.21
CA GLU A 43 1.66 -0.03 -0.15
C GLU A 43 0.66 0.47 -1.21
N ILE A 44 0.58 1.78 -1.45
CA ILE A 44 -0.27 2.34 -2.52
C ILE A 44 0.12 1.76 -3.87
N ILE A 45 1.41 1.76 -4.20
CA ILE A 45 1.90 1.17 -5.46
C ILE A 45 1.57 -0.33 -5.50
N ARG A 46 1.78 -1.06 -4.40
CA ARG A 46 1.48 -2.49 -4.31
C ARG A 46 0.00 -2.78 -4.47
N GLU A 47 -0.89 -1.95 -3.94
CA GLU A 47 -2.33 -2.05 -4.16
C GLU A 47 -2.68 -1.88 -5.64
N LYS A 48 -2.10 -0.90 -6.33
CA LYS A 48 -2.34 -0.71 -7.77
C LYS A 48 -1.82 -1.89 -8.60
N ILE A 49 -0.70 -2.50 -8.20
CA ILE A 49 -0.25 -3.78 -8.77
C ILE A 49 -1.32 -4.86 -8.51
N LEU A 50 -1.77 -5.03 -7.28
CA LEU A 50 -2.79 -6.03 -6.93
C LEU A 50 -4.08 -5.91 -7.73
N ARG A 51 -4.53 -4.68 -8.02
CA ARG A 51 -5.74 -4.43 -8.82
C ARG A 51 -5.56 -4.65 -10.33
N ASN A 52 -4.36 -4.41 -10.88
CA ASN A 52 -4.14 -4.39 -12.34
C ASN A 52 -3.51 -5.68 -12.91
N TYR A 53 -2.97 -6.55 -12.06
CA TYR A 53 -2.41 -7.83 -12.45
C TYR A 53 -3.21 -8.97 -11.81
N SER A 54 -2.96 -10.20 -12.26
CA SER A 54 -3.72 -11.38 -11.85
C SER A 54 -2.78 -12.56 -11.65
N LYS A 55 -3.33 -13.68 -11.16
CA LYS A 55 -2.59 -14.91 -10.85
C LYS A 55 -1.52 -14.65 -9.79
N GLU A 56 -0.33 -15.18 -9.96
CA GLU A 56 0.76 -15.14 -8.98
C GLU A 56 1.56 -13.82 -8.98
N VAL A 57 1.45 -13.00 -10.03
CA VAL A 57 2.29 -11.80 -10.22
C VAL A 57 2.12 -10.77 -9.10
N PRO A 58 0.90 -10.38 -8.67
CA PRO A 58 0.72 -9.45 -7.56
C PRO A 58 1.36 -9.87 -6.23
N TYR A 59 1.50 -11.17 -6.03
CA TYR A 59 1.98 -11.74 -4.77
C TYR A 59 3.48 -12.02 -4.80
N SER A 60 4.13 -11.80 -5.95
CA SER A 60 5.56 -12.05 -6.19
C SER A 60 6.35 -10.75 -6.42
N VAL A 61 5.83 -9.63 -5.92
CA VAL A 61 6.46 -8.31 -6.05
C VAL A 61 6.85 -7.73 -4.70
N GLU A 62 7.96 -7.01 -4.70
CA GLU A 62 8.37 -6.14 -3.61
C GLU A 62 8.51 -4.73 -4.14
N VAL A 63 7.98 -3.76 -3.40
CA VAL A 63 8.06 -2.34 -3.76
C VAL A 63 8.90 -1.63 -2.73
N GLU A 64 9.98 -1.02 -3.18
CA GLU A 64 10.90 -0.25 -2.34
C GLU A 64 10.94 1.20 -2.82
N LEU A 65 10.87 2.14 -1.90
CA LEU A 65 11.03 3.56 -2.20
C LEU A 65 12.50 3.97 -2.04
N GLU A 66 13.20 4.11 -3.17
CA GLU A 66 14.62 4.45 -3.24
C GLU A 66 14.88 5.93 -2.95
N GLU A 67 14.07 6.81 -3.54
CA GLU A 67 14.18 8.26 -3.33
C GLU A 67 12.84 8.87 -2.92
N PHE A 68 12.89 9.78 -1.95
CA PHE A 68 11.79 10.65 -1.56
C PHE A 68 12.37 12.04 -1.28
N LYS A 69 12.14 12.97 -2.21
CA LYS A 69 12.66 14.34 -2.16
C LYS A 69 11.50 15.31 -2.25
N GLU A 70 11.28 16.03 -1.17
CA GLU A 70 10.34 17.15 -1.16
C GLU A 70 11.02 18.37 -1.78
N ALA A 71 10.31 19.02 -2.69
CA ALA A 71 10.60 20.35 -3.20
C ALA A 71 9.35 21.22 -3.02
N ASP A 72 9.50 22.54 -3.11
CA ASP A 72 8.47 23.51 -2.72
C ASP A 72 7.07 23.23 -3.32
N ASP A 73 7.01 22.82 -4.58
CA ASP A 73 5.75 22.57 -5.31
C ASP A 73 5.55 21.09 -5.70
N ILE A 74 6.50 20.20 -5.41
CA ILE A 74 6.45 18.81 -5.88
C ILE A 74 7.25 17.86 -4.99
N ILE A 75 6.65 16.70 -4.70
CA ILE A 75 7.37 15.57 -4.11
C ILE A 75 7.87 14.67 -5.24
N ARG A 76 9.19 14.50 -5.32
CA ARG A 76 9.85 13.62 -6.30
C ARG A 76 10.17 12.29 -5.64
N MET A 77 9.61 11.22 -6.20
CA MET A 77 9.75 9.87 -5.69
C MET A 77 10.31 8.93 -6.75
N ARG A 78 11.18 8.01 -6.32
CA ARG A 78 11.65 6.87 -7.13
C ARG A 78 11.36 5.58 -6.39
N ALA A 79 10.62 4.69 -7.03
CA ALA A 79 10.29 3.38 -6.49
C ALA A 79 10.81 2.27 -7.40
N ASN A 80 11.35 1.23 -6.78
CA ASN A 80 11.77 0.00 -7.44
C ASN A 80 10.70 -1.07 -7.21
N ILE A 81 10.30 -1.74 -8.30
CA ILE A 81 9.41 -2.89 -8.25
C ILE A 81 10.24 -4.12 -8.59
N TYR A 82 10.55 -4.91 -7.57
CA TYR A 82 11.25 -6.18 -7.73
C TYR A 82 10.25 -7.28 -8.03
N VAL A 83 10.66 -8.24 -8.86
CA VAL A 83 9.88 -9.44 -9.21
C VAL A 83 10.72 -10.68 -9.01
N ALA A 84 10.09 -11.79 -8.64
CA ALA A 84 10.80 -13.05 -8.38
C ALA A 84 11.39 -13.70 -9.64
N ARG A 85 10.81 -13.45 -10.83
CA ARG A 85 11.24 -14.08 -12.10
C ARG A 85 11.20 -13.09 -13.28
N GLU A 86 12.13 -13.24 -14.23
CA GLU A 86 12.21 -12.36 -15.41
C GLU A 86 10.92 -12.39 -16.27
N SER A 87 10.22 -13.54 -16.32
CA SER A 87 8.94 -13.64 -17.03
C SER A 87 7.87 -12.72 -16.45
N GLN A 88 7.89 -12.48 -15.13
CA GLN A 88 6.95 -11.59 -14.45
C GLN A 88 7.25 -10.12 -14.75
N LYS A 89 8.52 -9.76 -14.94
CA LYS A 89 8.94 -8.41 -15.33
C LYS A 89 8.27 -7.97 -16.63
N GLY A 90 8.24 -8.85 -17.64
CA GLY A 90 7.54 -8.59 -18.89
C GLY A 90 6.03 -8.36 -18.69
N ILE A 91 5.40 -9.09 -17.77
CA ILE A 91 3.99 -8.91 -17.43
C ILE A 91 3.75 -7.57 -16.73
N ILE A 92 4.61 -7.20 -15.78
CA ILE A 92 4.54 -5.91 -15.05
C ILE A 92 4.67 -4.75 -16.03
N ILE A 93 5.68 -4.76 -16.90
CA ILE A 93 5.87 -3.73 -17.92
C ILE A 93 4.65 -3.67 -18.86
N GLY A 94 4.20 -4.83 -19.33
CA GLY A 94 3.10 -4.95 -20.28
C GLY A 94 3.49 -4.48 -21.69
N HIS A 95 2.58 -4.63 -22.64
CA HIS A 95 2.85 -4.25 -24.04
C HIS A 95 3.22 -2.76 -24.13
N LYS A 96 4.43 -2.47 -24.64
CA LYS A 96 4.99 -1.10 -24.75
C LYS A 96 4.99 -0.30 -23.43
N GLY A 97 5.09 -0.96 -22.28
CA GLY A 97 5.08 -0.29 -20.97
C GLY A 97 3.71 0.20 -20.51
N SER A 98 2.63 -0.14 -21.23
CA SER A 98 1.28 0.37 -20.98
C SER A 98 0.75 0.04 -19.58
N LYS A 99 1.00 -1.18 -19.09
CA LYS A 99 0.53 -1.59 -17.75
C LYS A 99 1.29 -0.88 -16.64
N LEU A 100 2.61 -0.83 -16.73
CA LEU A 100 3.43 -0.12 -15.74
C LEU A 100 3.11 1.38 -15.71
N LYS A 101 2.88 2.00 -16.87
CA LYS A 101 2.44 3.40 -16.96
C LYS A 101 1.10 3.60 -16.24
N LYS A 102 0.13 2.69 -16.45
CA LYS A 102 -1.17 2.74 -15.79
C LYS A 102 -1.05 2.68 -14.27
N VAL A 103 -0.31 1.70 -13.75
CA VAL A 103 -0.05 1.53 -12.31
C VAL A 103 0.59 2.77 -11.71
N GLY A 104 1.64 3.29 -12.36
CA GLY A 104 2.30 4.51 -11.89
C GLY A 104 1.39 5.74 -11.92
N THR A 105 0.51 5.87 -12.91
CA THR A 105 -0.47 6.97 -12.95
C THR A 105 -1.51 6.86 -11.85
N GLU A 106 -2.11 5.68 -11.64
CA GLU A 106 -3.09 5.46 -10.58
C GLU A 106 -2.49 5.68 -9.20
N ALA A 107 -1.25 5.24 -8.97
CA ALA A 107 -0.56 5.43 -7.70
C ALA A 107 -0.19 6.89 -7.39
N ARG A 108 -0.14 7.78 -8.40
CA ARG A 108 0.11 9.22 -8.20
C ARG A 108 -1.16 10.05 -7.95
N LEU A 109 -2.33 9.50 -8.29
CA LEU A 109 -3.62 10.18 -8.16
C LEU A 109 -4.28 9.94 -6.80
N GLU A 110 -3.85 8.90 -6.10
CA GLU A 110 -4.26 8.59 -4.72
C GLU A 110 -3.34 9.29 -3.73
#